data_AF-A0A9P5TGQ3-F1
#
_entry.id   AF-A0A9P5TGQ3-F1
#
_cell.length_a   1.000
_cell.length_b   1.000
_cell.length_c   1.000
_cell.angle_alpha   90.00
_cell.angle_beta   90.00
_cell.angle_gamma   90.00
#
_symmetry.space_group_name_H-M   'P 1'
#
loop_
_entity.id
_entity.type
_entity.pdbx_description
1 polymer ?
#
loop_
_entity_poly.entity_id
_entity_poly.type
_entity_poly.pdbx_seq_one_letter_code
_entity_poly.pdbx_strand_id
1 'polypeptide(L)'
;MLDVIDGVTYLHSLGIVHRDLVMRNILDSNPLVICDLQSHHATSHCHPVEIDDGDYSKFSFASDVFALGALLWECCFYNNPLNRAVLLDNPPPPPFRDIFIACTQERAEDHPTITQLRAMYDTIRLSNH
;
A
#
# COMPACT_ATOMS: atom_id res chain seq x y z
N MET A 1 7.96 3.79 5.72
CA MET A 1 6.70 3.02 5.83
C MET A 1 5.81 3.45 6.99
N LEU A 2 6.28 3.46 8.25
CA LEU A 2 5.43 3.89 9.38
C LEU A 2 4.84 5.30 9.18
N ASP A 3 5.65 6.28 8.76
CA ASP A 3 5.15 7.64 8.49
C ASP A 3 4.12 7.69 7.34
N VAL A 4 4.29 6.83 6.32
CA VAL A 4 3.33 6.69 5.22
C VAL A 4 2.00 6.12 5.74
N ILE A 5 2.06 5.09 6.58
CA ILE A 5 0.87 4.47 7.19
C ILE A 5 0.16 5.48 8.10
N ASP A 6 0.90 6.27 8.88
CA ASP A 6 0.33 7.31 9.74
C ASP A 6 -0.36 8.40 8.90
N GLY A 7 0.24 8.80 7.77
CA GLY A 7 -0.37 9.72 6.82
C GLY A 7 -1.65 9.15 6.17
N VAL A 8 -1.62 7.91 5.70
CA VAL A 8 -2.80 7.24 5.12
C VAL A 8 -3.90 7.03 6.17
N THR A 9 -3.53 6.71 7.41
CA THR A 9 -4.48 6.63 8.55
C THR A 9 -5.20 7.96 8.74
N TYR A 10 -4.47 9.09 8.66
CA TYR A 10 -5.08 10.41 8.74
C TYR A 10 -6.03 10.68 7.56
N LEU A 11 -5.65 10.34 6.33
CA LEU A 11 -6.53 10.45 5.16
C LEU A 11 -7.82 9.62 5.33
N HIS A 12 -7.71 8.36 5.75
CA HIS A 12 -8.85 7.48 5.99
C HIS A 12 -9.78 8.03 7.06
N SER A 13 -9.24 8.66 8.12
CA SER A 13 -10.03 9.31 9.18
C SER A 13 -10.88 10.48 8.66
N LEU A 14 -10.49 11.08 7.54
CA LEU A 14 -11.23 12.14 6.85
C LEU A 14 -12.16 11.61 5.75
N GLY A 15 -12.27 10.29 5.57
CA GLY A 15 -13.05 9.70 4.49
C GLY A 15 -12.36 9.71 3.12
N ILE A 16 -11.05 10.01 3.07
CA ILE A 16 -10.30 10.16 1.83
C ILE A 16 -9.57 8.86 1.51
N VAL A 17 -9.89 8.26 0.35
CA VAL A 17 -9.11 7.18 -0.27
C VAL A 17 -8.04 7.81 -1.16
N HIS A 18 -6.79 7.38 -1.06
CA HIS A 18 -5.68 7.95 -1.81
C HIS A 18 -5.74 7.60 -3.31
N ARG A 19 -6.01 6.32 -3.62
CA ARG A 19 -6.18 5.74 -4.98
C ARG A 19 -4.92 5.53 -5.82
N ASP A 20 -3.81 6.17 -5.45
CA ASP A 20 -2.55 6.05 -6.21
C ASP A 20 -1.29 6.03 -5.32
N LEU A 21 -1.26 5.14 -4.31
CA LEU A 21 -0.10 5.01 -3.42
C LEU A 21 1.04 4.24 -4.11
N VAL A 22 2.09 4.98 -4.45
CA VAL A 22 3.30 4.51 -5.16
C VAL A 22 4.51 5.32 -4.71
N MET A 23 5.74 4.82 -4.88
CA MET A 23 6.94 5.51 -4.40
C MET A 23 7.08 6.93 -4.96
N ARG A 24 6.71 7.16 -6.23
CA ARG A 24 6.81 8.49 -6.86
C ARG A 24 5.88 9.56 -6.25
N ASN A 25 4.83 9.13 -5.56
CA ASN A 25 3.87 10.02 -4.87
C ASN A 25 4.23 10.22 -3.39
N ILE A 26 5.39 9.71 -2.96
CA ILE A 26 5.96 9.89 -1.62
C ILE A 26 7.19 10.79 -1.75
N LEU A 27 7.12 12.00 -1.20
CA LEU A 27 8.26 12.91 -1.16
C LEU A 27 9.10 12.64 0.08
N ASP A 28 10.39 12.37 -0.16
CA ASP A 28 11.40 12.22 0.89
C ASP A 28 11.77 13.61 1.46
N SER A 29 10.97 14.05 2.43
CA SER A 29 11.17 15.27 3.21
C SER A 29 10.98 14.99 4.70
N ASN A 30 11.31 15.96 5.56
CA ASN A 30 11.02 15.88 6.98
C ASN A 30 10.14 17.07 7.42
N PRO A 31 8.83 16.87 7.67
CA PRO A 31 8.11 15.58 7.63
C PRO A 31 7.94 15.03 6.20
N LEU A 32 7.72 13.72 6.08
CA LEU A 32 7.39 13.04 4.81
C LEU A 32 6.07 13.58 4.28
N VAL A 33 5.96 13.74 2.96
CA VAL A 33 4.74 14.26 2.31
C VAL A 33 4.17 13.24 1.33
N ILE A 34 2.87 12.95 1.47
CA ILE A 34 2.08 12.16 0.52
C ILE A 34 1.42 13.13 -0.47
N CYS A 35 1.56 12.86 -1.77
CA CYS A 35 1.12 13.73 -2.87
C CYS A 35 0.12 13.03 -3.80
N ASP A 36 -0.47 13.81 -4.72
CA ASP A 36 -1.36 13.31 -5.78
C ASP A 36 -2.62 12.60 -5.25
N LEU A 37 -3.25 13.21 -4.24
CA LEU A 37 -4.45 12.70 -3.58
C LEU A 37 -5.63 12.54 -4.55
N GLN A 38 -6.35 11.43 -4.43
CA GLN A 38 -7.56 11.11 -5.20
C GLN A 38 -7.35 11.10 -6.71
N SER A 39 -6.13 10.84 -7.20
CA SER A 39 -5.81 10.90 -8.62
C SER A 39 -6.79 10.07 -9.47
N HIS A 40 -7.47 10.75 -10.40
CA HIS A 40 -8.37 10.15 -11.40
C HIS A 40 -7.59 9.58 -12.60
N HIS A 41 -6.25 9.66 -12.54
CA HIS A 41 -5.31 9.07 -13.48
C HIS A 41 -4.39 8.10 -12.73
N ALA A 42 -4.98 7.31 -11.82
CA ALA A 42 -4.27 6.33 -11.02
C ALA A 42 -3.35 5.50 -11.92
N THR A 43 -2.06 5.63 -11.69
CA THR A 43 -1.03 5.12 -12.58
C THR A 43 -0.73 3.70 -12.13
N SER A 44 -1.58 2.76 -12.52
CA SER A 44 -1.43 1.38 -12.06
C SER A 44 -0.81 0.51 -13.12
N HIS A 45 0.38 0.04 -12.80
CA HIS A 45 0.83 -1.25 -13.28
C HIS A 45 0.29 -2.39 -12.40
N CYS A 46 -0.13 -2.10 -11.16
CA CYS A 46 -0.68 -3.08 -10.21
C CYS A 46 -1.80 -2.48 -9.32
N HIS A 47 -3.04 -2.95 -9.51
CA HIS A 47 -4.20 -2.66 -8.65
C HIS A 47 -4.80 -3.96 -8.10
N PRO A 48 -5.58 -3.90 -7.01
CA PRO A 48 -6.35 -5.06 -6.55
C PRO A 48 -7.44 -5.42 -7.57
N VAL A 49 -7.87 -6.69 -7.58
CA VAL A 49 -8.71 -7.29 -8.65
C VAL A 49 -10.03 -6.54 -8.85
N GLU A 50 -10.61 -6.00 -7.76
CA GLU A 50 -11.88 -5.30 -7.81
C GLU A 50 -11.87 -4.01 -8.64
N ILE A 51 -10.70 -3.45 -8.95
CA ILE A 51 -10.53 -2.18 -9.70
C ILE A 51 -10.09 -2.43 -11.16
N ASP A 52 -9.96 -3.68 -11.60
CA ASP A 52 -9.46 -4.03 -12.95
C ASP A 52 -10.31 -3.44 -14.10
N ASP A 53 -11.59 -3.16 -13.88
CA ASP A 53 -12.46 -2.57 -14.90
C ASP A 53 -12.38 -1.03 -14.98
N GLY A 54 -11.49 -0.41 -14.20
CA GLY A 54 -11.26 1.03 -14.19
C GLY A 54 -12.39 1.83 -13.54
N ASP A 55 -13.32 1.17 -12.85
CA ASP A 55 -14.40 1.84 -12.13
C ASP A 55 -13.87 2.52 -10.86
N TYR A 56 -13.70 3.84 -10.95
CA TYR A 56 -13.22 4.66 -9.84
C TYR A 56 -14.13 4.65 -8.60
N SER A 57 -15.38 4.20 -8.72
CA SER A 57 -16.29 4.09 -7.58
C SER A 57 -15.93 2.93 -6.64
N LYS A 58 -15.10 1.98 -7.09
CA LYS A 58 -14.71 0.80 -6.32
C LYS A 58 -13.47 0.99 -5.46
N PHE A 59 -12.77 2.12 -5.60
CA PHE A 59 -11.69 2.47 -4.69
C PHE A 59 -12.20 2.56 -3.26
N SER A 60 -11.46 1.93 -2.36
CA SER A 60 -11.81 1.79 -0.95
C SER A 60 -10.57 1.91 -0.07
N PHE A 61 -10.76 1.97 1.25
CA PHE A 61 -9.63 1.90 2.19
C PHE A 61 -8.85 0.58 2.04
N ALA A 62 -9.53 -0.51 1.68
CA ALA A 62 -8.88 -1.79 1.42
C ALA A 62 -7.99 -1.76 0.16
N SER A 63 -8.36 -0.99 -0.87
CA SER A 63 -7.50 -0.81 -2.04
C SER A 63 -6.25 0.02 -1.74
N ASP A 64 -6.34 1.00 -0.84
CA ASP A 64 -5.14 1.70 -0.35
C ASP A 64 -4.23 0.75 0.45
N VAL A 65 -4.80 -0.19 1.22
CA VAL A 65 -4.01 -1.22 1.94
C VAL A 65 -3.29 -2.15 0.97
N PHE A 66 -3.92 -2.57 -0.13
CA PHE A 66 -3.24 -3.30 -1.20
C PHE A 66 -2.08 -2.49 -1.77
N ALA A 67 -2.32 -1.21 -2.09
CA ALA A 67 -1.31 -0.32 -2.62
C ALA A 67 -0.15 -0.08 -1.63
N LEU A 68 -0.39 -0.09 -0.32
CA LEU A 68 0.68 -0.08 0.68
C LEU A 68 1.54 -1.36 0.65
N GLY A 69 0.94 -2.51 0.32
CA GLY A 69 1.68 -3.76 0.05
C GLY A 69 2.55 -3.66 -1.19
N ALA A 70 2.00 -3.11 -2.28
CA ALA A 70 2.76 -2.83 -3.51
C ALA A 70 3.89 -1.82 -3.27
N LEU A 71 3.63 -0.76 -2.51
CA LEU A 71 4.62 0.25 -2.12
C LEU A 71 5.77 -0.37 -1.30
N LEU A 72 5.46 -1.28 -0.37
CA LEU A 72 6.47 -2.04 0.37
C LEU A 72 7.36 -2.86 -0.58
N TRP A 73 6.77 -3.49 -1.60
CA TRP A 73 7.52 -4.19 -2.63
C TRP A 73 8.46 -3.25 -3.38
N GLU A 74 7.97 -2.09 -3.83
CA GLU A 74 8.78 -1.06 -4.49
C GLU A 74 9.96 -0.60 -3.61
N CYS A 75 9.70 -0.39 -2.31
CA CYS A 75 10.74 -0.04 -1.33
C CYS A 75 11.83 -1.12 -1.24
N CYS A 76 11.47 -2.40 -1.22
CA CYS A 76 12.42 -3.50 -1.04
C CYS A 76 13.26 -3.76 -2.29
N PHE A 77 12.68 -3.65 -3.48
CA PHE A 77 13.35 -4.00 -4.74
C PHE A 77 13.88 -2.79 -5.51
N TYR A 78 13.55 -1.57 -5.10
CA TYR A 78 13.86 -0.33 -5.81
C TYR A 78 13.45 -0.40 -7.29
N ASN A 79 12.26 -0.95 -7.53
CA ASN A 79 11.74 -1.23 -8.87
C ASN A 79 10.22 -1.06 -8.89
N ASN A 80 9.64 -0.95 -10.08
CA ASN A 80 8.19 -0.92 -10.28
C ASN A 80 7.75 -2.26 -10.91
N PRO A 81 6.85 -3.04 -10.29
CA PRO A 81 6.40 -4.29 -10.87
C PRO A 81 5.67 -4.03 -12.19
N LEU A 82 6.05 -4.78 -13.24
CA LEU A 82 5.46 -4.62 -14.58
C LEU A 82 3.95 -4.90 -14.60
N ASN A 83 3.51 -5.87 -13.79
CA ASN A 83 2.12 -6.29 -13.66
C ASN A 83 1.89 -7.01 -12.31
N ARG A 84 0.62 -7.22 -11.96
CA ARG A 84 0.21 -7.87 -10.71
C ARG A 84 0.79 -9.28 -10.53
N ALA A 85 0.99 -10.06 -11.58
CA ALA A 85 1.59 -11.40 -11.44
C ALA A 85 3.05 -11.31 -10.96
N VAL A 86 3.85 -10.41 -11.55
CA VAL A 86 5.23 -10.18 -11.10
C VAL A 86 5.28 -9.73 -9.63
N LEU A 87 4.37 -8.84 -9.24
CA LEU A 87 4.23 -8.38 -7.85
C LEU A 87 3.97 -9.56 -6.89
N LEU A 88 2.95 -10.37 -7.17
CA LEU A 88 2.48 -11.44 -6.29
C LEU A 88 3.42 -12.65 -6.25
N ASP A 89 4.06 -13.00 -7.37
CA ASP A 89 4.97 -14.15 -7.46
C ASP A 89 6.34 -13.89 -6.78
N ASN A 90 6.67 -12.62 -6.52
CA ASN A 90 7.97 -12.21 -5.98
C ASN A 90 7.81 -11.43 -4.67
N PRO A 91 7.21 -12.00 -3.62
CA PRO A 91 7.01 -11.28 -2.36
C PRO A 91 8.36 -10.83 -1.75
N PRO A 92 8.40 -9.68 -1.03
CA PRO A 92 9.58 -9.23 -0.32
C PRO A 92 10.12 -10.31 0.65
N PRO A 93 11.43 -10.32 0.94
CA PRO A 93 12.00 -11.25 1.92
C PRO A 93 11.52 -10.93 3.35
N PRO A 94 11.69 -11.87 4.30
CA PRO A 94 11.54 -11.57 5.72
C PRO A 94 12.41 -10.35 6.14
N PRO A 95 11.91 -9.50 7.05
CA PRO A 95 10.71 -9.67 7.87
C PRO A 95 9.41 -9.18 7.20
N PHE A 96 9.46 -8.67 5.96
CA PHE A 96 8.32 -7.97 5.34
C PHE A 96 7.39 -8.89 4.54
N ARG A 97 7.79 -10.13 4.28
CA ARG A 97 7.01 -11.13 3.52
C ARG A 97 5.56 -11.24 4.01
N ASP A 98 5.36 -11.40 5.31
CA ASP A 98 4.02 -11.67 5.86
C ASP A 98 3.13 -10.43 5.82
N ILE A 99 3.72 -9.23 5.97
CA ILE A 99 3.02 -7.95 5.77
C ILE A 99 2.55 -7.84 4.33
N PHE A 100 3.44 -8.08 3.38
CA PHE A 100 3.12 -8.03 1.96
C PHE A 100 1.97 -8.96 1.62
N ILE A 101 2.06 -10.24 2.02
CA ILE A 101 1.02 -11.25 1.75
C ILE A 101 -0.32 -10.81 2.35
N ALA A 102 -0.34 -10.30 3.59
CA ALA A 102 -1.58 -9.83 4.21
C ALA A 102 -2.21 -8.65 3.46
N CYS A 103 -1.41 -7.71 2.96
CA CYS A 103 -1.89 -6.57 2.18
C CYS A 103 -2.40 -6.96 0.79
N THR A 104 -1.87 -8.02 0.17
CA THR A 104 -2.14 -8.37 -1.23
C THR A 104 -3.01 -9.62 -1.38
N GLN A 105 -4.00 -9.81 -0.51
CA GLN A 105 -4.99 -10.89 -0.69
C GLN A 105 -5.85 -10.60 -1.93
N GLU A 106 -6.49 -11.64 -2.46
CA GLU A 106 -7.36 -11.48 -3.63
C GLU A 106 -8.65 -10.73 -3.29
N ARG A 107 -9.17 -10.93 -2.07
CA ARG A 107 -10.42 -10.31 -1.60
C ARG A 107 -10.10 -9.12 -0.70
N ALA A 108 -10.71 -7.98 -0.98
CA ALA A 108 -10.51 -6.75 -0.24
C ALA A 108 -10.84 -6.88 1.27
N GLU A 109 -11.83 -7.70 1.63
CA GLU A 109 -12.20 -7.96 3.03
C GLU A 109 -11.17 -8.77 3.83
N ASP A 110 -10.26 -9.46 3.14
CA ASP A 110 -9.19 -10.25 3.77
C ASP A 110 -7.94 -9.39 4.06
N HIS A 111 -7.91 -8.14 3.57
CA HIS A 111 -6.85 -7.19 3.89
C HIS A 111 -6.91 -6.78 5.37
N PRO A 112 -5.75 -6.54 6.02
CA PRO A 112 -5.75 -5.95 7.35
C PRO A 112 -6.35 -4.54 7.30
N THR A 113 -7.01 -4.13 8.38
CA THR A 113 -7.30 -2.71 8.61
C THR A 113 -6.00 -1.91 8.71
N ILE A 114 -6.05 -0.61 8.44
CA ILE A 114 -4.86 0.25 8.54
C ILE A 114 -4.22 0.20 9.94
N THR A 115 -5.03 0.06 10.99
CA THR A 115 -4.58 -0.12 12.38
C THR A 115 -3.87 -1.47 12.59
N GLN A 116 -4.42 -2.56 12.05
CA GLN A 116 -3.78 -3.88 12.11
C GLN A 116 -2.45 -3.88 11.35
N LEU A 117 -2.42 -3.29 10.14
CA LEU A 117 -1.20 -3.14 9.35
C LEU A 117 -0.11 -2.40 10.12
N ARG A 118 -0.47 -1.28 10.78
CA ARG A 118 0.46 -0.54 11.62
C ARG A 118 1.05 -1.38 12.74
N ALA A 119 0.21 -2.17 13.42
CA ALA A 119 0.66 -3.07 14.50
C ALA A 119 1.62 -4.17 13.99
N MET A 120 1.46 -4.65 12.76
CA MET A 120 2.41 -5.60 12.14
C MET A 120 3.80 -4.96 11.98
N TYR A 121 3.87 -3.70 11.55
CA TYR A 121 5.14 -2.96 11.45
C TYR A 121 5.76 -2.68 12.83
N ASP A 122 4.95 -2.32 13.84
CA ASP A 122 5.45 -2.13 15.20
C ASP A 122 6.07 -3.42 15.76
N THR A 123 5.49 -4.58 15.46
CA THR A 123 6.02 -5.89 15.88
C THR A 123 7.42 -6.15 15.29
N ILE A 124 7.62 -5.85 13.99
CA ILE A 124 8.94 -5.96 13.35
C ILE A 124 9.95 -5.01 14.00
N ARG A 125 9.54 -3.76 14.24
CA ARG A 125 10.41 -2.74 14.86
C ARG A 125 10.85 -3.17 16.26
N LEU A 126 9.95 -3.72 17.06
CA LEU A 126 10.25 -4.20 18.42
C LEU A 126 11.11 -5.48 18.43
N SER A 127 11.02 -6.31 17.39
CA SER A 127 11.80 -7.55 17.28
C SER A 127 13.27 -7.32 16.86
N ASN A 128 13.60 -6.10 16.41
CA ASN A 128 14.93 -5.70 15.97
C ASN A 128 15.70 -4.86 17.01
N HIS A 129 15.16 -4.76 18.23
CA HIS A 129 15.78 -4.12 19.40
C HIS A 129 15.96 -5.13 20.53
#